data_AF-A0A9E2ZDA3-F1
#
_entry.id   AF-A0A9E2ZDA3-F1
#
_cell.length_a   1.000
_cell.length_b   1.000
_cell.length_c   1.000
_cell.angle_alpha   90.00
_cell.angle_beta   90.00
_cell.angle_gamma   90.00
#
_symmetry.space_group_name_H-M   'P 1'
#
loop_
_entity.id
_entity.type
_entity.pdbx_description
1 polymer ?
#
loop_
_entity_poly.entity_id
_entity_poly.type
_entity_poly.pdbx_seq_one_letter_code
_entity_poly.pdbx_strand_id
1 'polypeptide(L)' 'MITVAVDAGGADLGPKEVAAGAERAAEQGIGVLLFGPAAEIGPVGAGVQLVDAPVSIAKAR' A
#
# COMPACT_ATOMS: atom_id res chain seq x y z
N MET A 1 6.12 14.74 -10.14
CA MET A 1 5.28 13.92 -9.25
C MET A 1 6.05 12.64 -8.98
N ILE A 2 6.24 12.27 -7.71
CA ILE A 2 6.98 11.07 -7.31
C ILE A 2 5.95 9.98 -7.00
N THR A 3 6.21 8.77 -7.49
CA THR A 3 5.41 7.59 -7.15
C THR A 3 6.27 6.59 -6.41
N VAL A 4 5.78 6.07 -5.28
CA VAL A 4 6.49 5.12 -4.42
C VAL A 4 5.75 3.79 -4.42
N ALA A 5 6.47 2.71 -4.68
CA ALA A 5 5.98 1.35 -4.47
C ALA A 5 6.16 0.97 -3.00
N VAL A 6 5.08 0.49 -2.36
CA VAL A 6 5.07 0.17 -0.93
C VAL A 6 4.56 -1.26 -0.74
N ASP A 7 5.29 -2.05 0.04
CA ASP A 7 4.88 -3.38 0.47
C ASP A 7 4.09 -3.30 1.79
N ALA A 8 2.84 -3.76 1.79
CA ALA A 8 1.98 -3.77 2.97
C ALA A 8 2.21 -5.00 3.87
N GLY A 9 2.96 -6.00 3.42
CA GLY A 9 3.12 -7.30 4.09
C GLY A 9 4.13 -7.35 5.24
N GLY A 10 4.72 -6.21 5.62
CA GLY A 10 5.81 -6.16 6.62
C GLY A 10 5.50 -5.39 7.91
N ALA A 11 4.27 -4.88 8.09
CA ALA A 11 3.92 -4.05 9.24
C ALA A 11 3.39 -4.88 10.42
N ASP A 12 3.82 -4.54 11.64
CA ASP A 12 3.40 -5.21 12.88
C ASP A 12 1.87 -5.12 13.12
N LEU A 13 1.27 -3.98 12.76
CA LEU A 13 -0.18 -3.74 12.85
C LEU A 13 -0.95 -4.23 11.62
N GLY A 14 -0.28 -4.92 10.71
CA GLY A 14 -0.86 -5.46 9.50
C GLY A 14 -1.01 -4.44 8.35
N PRO A 15 -1.53 -4.90 7.20
CA PRO A 15 -1.49 -4.15 5.95
C PRO A 15 -2.36 -2.89 5.93
N LYS A 16 -3.38 -2.82 6.80
CA LYS A 16 -4.26 -1.63 6.93
C LYS A 16 -3.52 -0.40 7.45
N GLU A 17 -2.55 -0.58 8.35
CA GLU A 17 -1.75 0.52 8.88
C GLU A 17 -0.91 1.16 7.76
N VAL A 18 -0.33 0.32 6.89
CA VAL A 18 0.44 0.78 5.73
C VAL A 18 -0.46 1.53 4.75
N ALA A 19 -1.68 1.05 4.52
CA ALA A 19 -2.67 1.75 3.68
C ALA A 19 -3.03 3.13 4.24
N ALA A 20 -3.25 3.25 5.56
CA ALA A 20 -3.52 4.54 6.20
C ALA A 20 -2.35 5.52 6.06
N GLY A 21 -1.11 5.02 6.16
CA GLY A 21 0.10 5.82 5.89
C GLY A 21 0.20 6.26 4.42
N ALA A 22 -0.15 5.37 3.48
CA ALA A 22 -0.16 5.65 2.05
C ALA A 22 -1.16 6.76 1.69
N GLU A 23 -2.35 6.75 2.28
CA GLU A 23 -3.35 7.81 2.07
C GLU A 23 -2.86 9.16 2.55
N ARG A 24 -2.25 9.21 3.74
CA ARG A 24 -1.62 10.45 4.27
C ARG A 24 -0.50 10.97 3.38
N ALA A 25 0.25 10.08 2.72
CA ALA A 25 1.28 10.45 1.75
C ALA A 25 0.64 11.01 0.46
N ALA A 26 -0.46 10.41 0.01
CA ALA A 26 -1.21 10.86 -1.15
C ALA A 26 -1.82 12.25 -0.96
N GLU A 27 -2.31 12.57 0.24
CA GLU A 27 -2.75 13.93 0.61
C GLU A 27 -1.65 14.98 0.48
N GLN A 28 -0.38 14.58 0.57
CA GLN A 28 0.79 15.45 0.38
C GLN A 28 1.34 15.43 -1.06
N GLY A 29 0.64 14.80 -2.00
CA GLY A 29 1.00 14.80 -3.42
C GLY A 29 1.95 13.68 -3.86
N ILE A 30 2.16 12.66 -3.02
CA ILE A 30 2.92 11.45 -3.38
C ILE A 30 1.97 10.41 -3.96
N GLY A 31 2.23 9.93 -5.18
CA GLY A 31 1.51 8.77 -5.70
C GLY A 31 1.97 7.50 -4.99
N VAL A 32 1.06 6.62 -4.59
CA VAL A 32 1.44 5.35 -3.94
C VAL A 32 0.92 4.17 -4.75
N LEU A 33 1.81 3.23 -5.05
CA LEU A 33 1.46 1.90 -5.56
C LEU A 33 1.62 0.91 -4.39
N LEU A 34 0.50 0.58 -3.76
CA LEU A 34 0.45 -0.25 -2.56
C LEU A 34 0.24 -1.72 -2.95
N PHE A 35 1.19 -2.58 -2.60
CA PHE A 35 1.12 -4.01 -2.81
C PHE A 35 0.73 -4.71 -1.50
N GLY A 36 -0.37 -5.45 -1.50
CA GLY A 36 -0.80 -6.20 -0.33
C GLY A 36 -2.09 -6.98 -0.54
N PRO A 37 -2.55 -7.76 0.45
CA PRO A 37 -3.79 -8.54 0.34
C PRO A 37 -5.00 -7.60 0.23
N ALA A 38 -5.58 -7.49 -0.97
CA ALA A 38 -6.60 -6.47 -1.24
C ALA A 38 -7.89 -6.69 -0.45
N ALA A 39 -8.24 -7.96 -0.19
CA ALA A 39 -9.40 -8.31 0.63
C ALA A 39 -9.24 -7.88 2.10
N GLU A 40 -8.01 -7.88 2.63
CA GLU A 40 -7.75 -7.44 4.00
C GLU A 40 -7.63 -5.92 4.10
N ILE A 41 -7.02 -5.26 3.12
CA ILE A 41 -6.87 -3.81 3.07
C ILE A 41 -8.22 -3.13 2.86
N GLY A 42 -8.99 -3.59 1.87
CA GLY A 42 -10.24 -2.97 1.47
C GLY A 42 -10.04 -1.75 0.55
N PRO A 43 -11.04 -0.86 0.44
CA PRO A 43 -10.94 0.33 -0.41
C PRO A 43 -9.86 1.29 0.10
N VAL A 44 -9.20 1.98 -0.84
CA VAL A 44 -8.16 2.99 -0.56
C VAL A 44 -8.55 4.35 -1.15
N GLY A 45 -8.02 5.41 -0.54
CA GLY A 45 -8.22 6.80 -0.96
C GLY A 45 -7.60 7.16 -2.30
N ALA A 46 -7.97 8.34 -2.82
CA ALA A 46 -7.43 8.86 -4.08
C ALA A 46 -5.90 9.06 -3.98
N GLY A 47 -5.18 8.72 -5.06
CA GLY A 47 -3.71 8.79 -5.11
C GLY A 47 -3.00 7.55 -4.59
N VAL A 48 -3.74 6.57 -4.05
CA VAL A 48 -3.26 5.21 -3.74
C VAL A 48 -3.83 4.24 -4.76
N GLN A 49 -2.97 3.50 -5.44
CA GLN A 49 -3.35 2.36 -6.27
C GLN A 49 -3.02 1.07 -5.51
N LEU A 50 -4.06 0.32 -5.17
CA LEU A 50 -3.91 -1.00 -4.55
C LEU A 50 -3.71 -2.08 -5.62
N VAL A 51 -2.62 -2.84 -5.48
CA VAL A 51 -2.32 -4.05 -6.26
C VAL A 51 -2.45 -5.24 -5.33
N ASP A 52 -3.34 -6.18 -5.68
CA ASP A 52 -3.50 -7.40 -4.91
C ASP A 52 -2.23 -8.24 -4.99
N ALA A 53 -1.54 -8.35 -3.86
CA ALA A 53 -0.28 -9.07 -3.69
C ALA A 53 -0.29 -9.73 -2.31
N PRO A 54 -0.89 -10.92 -2.17
CA PRO A 54 -1.01 -11.61 -0.87
C PRO A 54 0.33 -12.15 -0.35
N VAL A 55 1.37 -12.14 -1.18
CA VAL A 55 2.76 -12.45 -0.80
C VAL A 55 3.60 -11.20 -1.00
N SER A 56 4.39 -10.85 0.02
CA SER A 56 5.32 -9.71 -0.01
C SER A 56 6.14 -9.65 -1.30
N ILE A 57 6.18 -8.48 -1.93
CA ILE A 57 6.94 -8.25 -3.17
C ILE A 57 8.45 -8.37 -2.94
N ALA A 58 8.92 -8.13 -1.70
CA ALA A 58 10.31 -8.34 -1.31
C ALA A 58 10.69 -9.83 -1.20
N LYS A 59 9.70 -10.74 -1.27
CA LYS A 59 9.87 -12.19 -1.11
C LYS A 59 9.39 -12.99 -2.32
N ALA A 60 8.71 -12.34 -3.26
CA ALA A 60 8.38 -12.93 -4.55
C ALA A 60 9.68 -13.25 -5.30
N ARG A 61 9.85 -14.52 -5.69
CA ARG A 61 10.95 -14.99 -6.54
C ARG A 61 10.46 -15.19 -7.96
#